data_AF-A0A142ECX5-F1
#
_entry.id   AF-A0A142ECX5-F1
#
_cell.length_a   1.000
_cell.length_b   1.000
_cell.length_c   1.000
_cell.angle_alpha   90.00
_cell.angle_beta   90.00
_cell.angle_gamma   90.00
#
_symmetry.space_group_name_H-M   'P 1'
#
loop_
_entity.id
_entity.type
_entity.pdbx_description
1 polymer ?
#
loop_
_entity_poly.entity_id
_entity_poly.type
_entity_poly.pdbx_seq_one_letter_code
_entity_poly.pdbx_strand_id
1 'polypeptide(L)'
;SWPTLNLLISIMGKTIGALGNLTFVLGIIIFIFAVMGMQLFGKNYEESKHKFKDNMVPRWNFVDFMHSFMIVFRVLCGEWI
;
A
#
# COMPACT_ATOMS: atom_id res chain seq x y z
N SER A 1 -22.30 25.35 15.17
CA SER A 1 -22.48 24.48 14.00
C SER A 1 -21.59 24.99 12.88
N TRP A 2 -20.61 24.21 12.40
CA TRP A 2 -19.75 24.59 11.27
C TRP A 2 -20.36 24.06 9.97
N PRO A 3 -21.15 24.86 9.23
CA PRO A 3 -21.85 24.39 8.02
C PRO A 3 -20.88 23.91 6.94
N THR A 4 -19.70 24.52 6.84
CA THR A 4 -18.64 24.13 5.89
C THR A 4 -18.09 22.73 6.18
N LEU A 5 -17.86 22.39 7.45
CA LEU A 5 -17.38 21.06 7.83
C LEU A 5 -18.44 19.98 7.54
N ASN A 6 -19.71 20.29 7.83
CA ASN A 6 -20.81 19.35 7.59
C ASN A 6 -21.02 19.12 6.09
N LEU A 7 -20.81 20.14 5.27
CA LEU A 7 -20.81 20.02 3.81
C LEU A 7 -19.65 19.15 3.32
N LEU A 8 -18.43 19.34 3.85
CA LEU A 8 -17.27 18.52 3.49
C LEU A 8 -17.49 17.03 3.80
N ILE A 9 -18.00 16.72 5.00
CA ILE A 9 -18.31 15.33 5.40
C ILE A 9 -19.39 14.74 4.49
N SER A 10 -20.42 15.51 4.13
CA SER A 10 -21.48 15.07 3.22
C SER A 10 -20.93 14.75 1.82
N ILE A 11 -20.03 15.57 1.30
CA ILE A 11 -19.39 15.35 0.00
C ILE A 11 -18.50 14.10 0.05
N MET A 12 -17.67 13.94 1.10
CA MET A 12 -16.85 12.75 1.28
C MET A 12 -17.69 11.46 1.29
N GLY A 13 -18.79 11.43 2.06
CA GLY A 13 -19.67 10.27 2.14
C GLY A 13 -20.36 9.93 0.80
N LYS A 14 -20.84 10.93 0.06
CA LYS A 14 -21.46 10.72 -1.26
C LYS A 14 -20.46 10.16 -2.28
N THR A 15 -19.23 10.67 -2.27
CA THR A 15 -18.16 10.22 -3.17
C THR A 15 -17.72 8.78 -2.85
N ILE A 16 -17.62 8.42 -1.57
CA ILE A 16 -17.30 7.04 -1.14
C ILE A 16 -18.40 6.06 -1.60
N GLY A 17 -19.68 6.45 -1.50
CA GLY A 17 -20.78 5.63 -1.98
C GLY A 17 -20.77 5.40 -3.49
N ALA A 18 -20.45 6.45 -4.26
CA ALA A 18 -20.35 6.36 -5.73
C ALA A 18 -19.11 5.58 -6.21
N LEU A 19 -18.00 5.65 -5.48
CA LEU A 19 -16.73 5.01 -5.83
C LEU A 19 -16.50 3.67 -5.12
N GLY A 20 -17.42 3.21 -4.28
CA GLY A 20 -17.22 2.07 -3.37
C GLY A 20 -16.77 0.79 -4.08
N ASN A 21 -17.40 0.47 -5.22
CA ASN A 21 -17.02 -0.70 -6.01
C ASN A 21 -15.57 -0.61 -6.54
N LEU A 22 -15.16 0.58 -7.00
CA LEU A 22 -13.80 0.81 -7.51
C LEU A 22 -12.77 0.71 -6.37
N THR A 23 -13.05 1.33 -5.23
CA THR A 23 -12.20 1.27 -4.04
C THR A 23 -12.05 -0.16 -3.52
N PHE A 24 -13.12 -0.95 -3.56
CA PHE A 24 -13.09 -2.35 -3.17
C PHE A 24 -12.22 -3.19 -4.10
N VAL A 25 -12.42 -3.06 -5.42
CA VAL A 25 -11.59 -3.75 -6.43
C VAL A 25 -10.12 -3.35 -6.29
N LEU A 26 -9.84 -2.05 -6.09
CA LEU A 26 -8.48 -1.56 -5.85
C LEU A 26 -7.86 -2.20 -4.60
N GLY A 27 -8.61 -2.31 -3.50
CA GLY A 27 -8.16 -2.97 -2.28
C GLY A 27 -7.79 -4.44 -2.50
N ILE A 28 -8.60 -5.18 -3.27
CA ILE A 28 -8.30 -6.57 -3.66
C ILE A 28 -7.01 -6.64 -4.48
N ILE A 29 -6.85 -5.76 -5.46
CA ILE A 29 -5.66 -5.72 -6.32
C ILE A 29 -4.40 -5.47 -5.46
N ILE A 30 -4.43 -4.49 -4.55
CA ILE A 30 -3.32 -4.19 -3.65
C ILE A 30 -3.00 -5.41 -2.77
N PHE A 31 -4.02 -6.07 -2.23
CA PHE A 31 -3.85 -7.26 -1.39
C PHE A 31 -3.14 -8.39 -2.16
N ILE A 32 -3.61 -8.71 -3.37
CA ILE A 32 -3.02 -9.75 -4.22
C ILE A 32 -1.56 -9.43 -4.50
N PHE A 33 -1.24 -8.20 -4.92
CA PHE A 33 0.14 -7.80 -5.19
C PHE A 33 1.04 -7.82 -3.96
N ALA A 34 0.53 -7.41 -2.79
CA ALA A 34 1.29 -7.46 -1.55
C ALA A 34 1.65 -8.91 -1.15
N VAL A 35 0.69 -9.84 -1.27
CA VAL A 35 0.91 -11.27 -0.98
C VAL A 35 1.86 -11.91 -2.00
N MET A 36 1.66 -11.64 -3.30
CA MET A 36 2.57 -12.14 -4.34
C MET A 36 4.00 -11.60 -4.15
N GLY A 37 4.15 -10.31 -3.86
CA GLY A 37 5.45 -9.68 -3.62
C GLY A 37 6.20 -10.31 -2.45
N MET A 38 5.50 -10.61 -1.35
CA MET A 38 6.10 -11.32 -0.21
C MET A 38 6.57 -12.72 -0.58
N GLN A 39 5.74 -13.50 -1.28
CA GLN A 39 6.08 -14.87 -1.63
C GLN A 39 7.26 -14.95 -2.61
N LEU A 40 7.34 -14.01 -3.55
CA LEU A 40 8.39 -13.97 -4.57
C LEU A 40 9.69 -13.33 -4.08
N PHE A 41 9.60 -12.24 -3.31
CA PHE A 41 10.76 -11.40 -2.97
C PHE A 41 11.13 -11.41 -1.50
N GLY A 42 10.24 -11.80 -0.58
CA GLY A 42 10.47 -11.72 0.86
C GLY A 42 11.72 -12.47 1.31
N LYS A 43 11.90 -13.72 0.87
CA LYS A 43 13.10 -14.53 1.16
C LYS A 43 14.36 -13.91 0.58
N ASN A 44 14.30 -13.38 -0.65
CA ASN A 44 15.45 -12.76 -1.30
C ASN A 44 15.93 -11.51 -0.54
N TYR A 45 15.01 -10.71 0.01
CA TYR A 45 15.36 -9.58 0.88
C TYR A 45 16.09 -10.03 2.14
N GLU A 46 15.76 -11.21 2.67
CA GLU A 46 16.40 -11.74 3.86
C GLU A 46 17.77 -12.36 3.61
N GLU A 47 17.89 -13.16 2.55
CA GLU A 47 19.15 -13.84 2.19
C GLU A 47 20.18 -12.85 1.64
N SER A 48 19.72 -11.81 0.93
CA SER A 48 20.58 -10.76 0.37
C SER A 48 20.75 -9.54 1.28
N LYS A 49 20.51 -9.66 2.59
CA LYS A 49 20.72 -8.56 3.57
C LYS A 49 22.10 -7.91 3.45
N HIS A 50 23.11 -8.69 3.12
CA HIS A 50 24.50 -8.25 2.92
C HIS A 50 24.72 -7.28 1.74
N LYS A 51 23.78 -7.19 0.81
CA LYS A 51 23.86 -6.25 -0.34
C LYS A 51 23.40 -4.84 0.02
N PHE A 52 22.76 -4.69 1.17
CA PHE A 52 22.22 -3.43 1.63
C PHE A 52 23.16 -2.77 2.63
N LYS A 53 23.00 -1.45 2.80
CA LYS A 53 23.75 -0.66 3.77
C LYS A 53 23.57 -1.26 5.17
N ASP A 54 24.68 -1.36 5.91
CA ASP A 54 24.73 -1.89 7.28
C ASP A 54 24.29 -3.38 7.41
N ASN A 55 24.24 -4.13 6.30
CA ASN A 55 23.76 -5.53 6.25
C ASN A 55 22.33 -5.70 6.80
N MET A 56 21.49 -4.65 6.69
CA MET A 56 20.13 -4.64 7.22
C MET A 56 19.08 -4.57 6.11
N VAL A 57 17.89 -5.12 6.37
CA VAL A 57 16.74 -4.99 5.46
C VAL A 57 16.32 -3.52 5.40
N PRO A 58 16.13 -2.94 4.20
CA PRO A 58 15.67 -1.56 4.08
C PRO A 58 14.23 -1.38 4.59
N ARG A 59 13.87 -0.15 4.96
CA ARG A 59 12.52 0.19 5.47
C ARG A 59 11.40 -0.14 4.48
N TRP A 60 11.68 -0.05 3.18
CA TRP A 60 10.80 -0.49 2.10
C TRP A 60 11.24 -1.88 1.65
N ASN A 61 10.60 -2.92 2.18
CA ASN A 61 10.85 -4.31 1.82
C ASN A 61 9.57 -5.13 1.62
N PHE A 62 9.73 -6.35 1.09
CA PHE A 62 8.66 -7.33 0.90
C PHE A 62 8.71 -8.48 1.94
N VAL A 63 9.31 -8.26 3.11
CA VAL A 63 9.48 -9.33 4.13
C VAL A 63 8.15 -9.61 4.84
N ASP A 64 7.47 -8.55 5.29
CA ASP A 64 6.17 -8.66 5.97
C ASP A 64 5.02 -8.12 5.12
N PHE A 65 3.80 -8.49 5.50
CA PHE A 65 2.60 -8.11 4.75
C PHE A 65 2.38 -6.60 4.75
N MET A 66 2.51 -5.95 5.90
CA MET A 66 2.33 -4.48 6.01
C MET A 66 3.40 -3.72 5.23
N HIS A 67 4.65 -4.17 5.25
CA HIS A 67 5.73 -3.57 4.47
C HIS A 67 5.49 -3.73 2.96
N SER A 68 5.09 -4.93 2.54
CA SER A 68 4.71 -5.23 1.15
C SER A 68 3.52 -4.39 0.67
N PHE A 69 2.49 -4.25 1.52
CA PHE A 69 1.33 -3.41 1.25
C PHE A 69 1.72 -1.95 1.06
N MET A 70 2.57 -1.40 1.93
CA MET A 70 3.05 -0.02 1.81
C MET A 70 3.89 0.21 0.56
N ILE A 71 4.70 -0.76 0.11
CA ILE A 71 5.42 -0.65 -1.18
C ILE A 71 4.43 -0.60 -2.33
N VAL A 72 3.48 -1.54 -2.40
CA VAL A 72 2.51 -1.59 -3.50
C VAL A 72 1.69 -0.30 -3.53
N PHE A 73 1.29 0.20 -2.36
CA PHE A 73 0.63 1.50 -2.25
C PHE A 73 1.50 2.65 -2.76
N ARG A 74 2.78 2.69 -2.37
CA ARG A 74 3.75 3.71 -2.83
C ARG A 74 3.94 3.69 -4.35
N VAL A 75 4.02 2.50 -4.95
CA VAL A 75 4.07 2.32 -6.42
C VAL A 75 2.82 2.86 -7.09
N LEU A 76 1.64 2.62 -6.51
CA LEU A 76 0.37 3.17 -7.03
C LEU A 76 0.28 4.70 -6.92
N CYS A 77 0.96 5.30 -5.94
CA CYS A 77 1.13 6.75 -5.85
C CYS A 77 2.13 7.32 -6.88
N GLY A 78 2.78 6.46 -7.68
CA GLY A 78 3.71 6.85 -8.74
C GLY A 78 5.19 6.80 -8.35
N GLU A 79 5.53 6.43 -7.13
CA GLU A 79 6.92 6.33 -6.65
C GLU A 79 7.44 4.89 -6.77
N TRP A 80 7.76 4.47 -7.99
CA TRP A 80 8.25 3.11 -8.29
C TRP A 80 9.77 3.01 -8.50
N ILE A 81 10.45 4.14 -8.69
CA ILE A 81 11.92 4.27 -8.81
C ILE A 81 12.52 4.81 -7.52
#